data_AF-A0A967IVB2-F1
#
_entry.id   AF-A0A967IVB2-F1
#
_cell.length_a   1.000
_cell.length_b   1.000
_cell.length_c   1.000
_cell.angle_alpha   90.00
_cell.angle_beta   90.00
_cell.angle_gamma   90.00
#
_symmetry.space_group_name_H-M   'P 1'
#
loop_
_entity.id
_entity.type
_entity.pdbx_description
1 polymer ?
#
loop_
_entity_poly.entity_id
_entity_poly.type
_entity_poly.pdbx_seq_one_letter_code
_entity_poly.pdbx_strand_id
1 'polypeptide(L)' 'VKKALEIEPEHPINHYNYAVILDEQGRHMEARERYEHVLALAPSLAPALYNMSCSYAREGNLDAALPYL' A
#
# COMPACT_ATOMS: atom_id res chain seq x y z
N VAL A 1 -12.02 -4.40 -6.76
CA VAL A 1 -10.67 -3.89 -7.11
C VAL A 1 -10.07 -4.56 -8.34
N LYS A 2 -10.00 -5.90 -8.45
CA LYS A 2 -9.39 -6.56 -9.64
C LYS A 2 -9.93 -6.06 -11.00
N LYS A 3 -11.24 -5.92 -11.16
CA LYS A 3 -11.84 -5.30 -12.36
C LYS A 3 -11.41 -3.85 -12.63
N ALA A 4 -11.14 -3.07 -11.59
CA ALA A 4 -10.66 -1.69 -11.74
C ALA A 4 -9.19 -1.66 -12.23
N LEU A 5 -8.38 -2.64 -11.81
CA LEU A 5 -7.01 -2.84 -12.31
C LEU A 5 -6.97 -3.35 -13.75
N GLU A 6 -8.04 -3.96 -14.26
CA GLU A 6 -8.14 -4.39 -15.66
C GLU A 6 -8.46 -3.21 -16.61
N ILE A 7 -9.19 -2.21 -16.11
CA ILE A 7 -9.63 -1.05 -16.91
C ILE A 7 -8.56 0.05 -16.89
N GLU A 8 -7.99 0.33 -15.71
CA GLU A 8 -6.91 1.30 -15.55
C GLU A 8 -5.79 0.67 -14.69
N PRO A 9 -4.88 -0.10 -15.34
CA PRO A 9 -3.87 -0.89 -14.65
C PRO A 9 -2.82 -0.07 -13.92
N GLU A 10 -2.68 1.21 -14.23
CA GLU A 10 -1.67 2.11 -13.64
C GLU A 10 -2.33 3.23 -12.81
N HIS A 11 -3.64 3.14 -12.51
CA HIS A 11 -4.29 4.17 -11.71
C HIS A 11 -3.88 4.05 -10.23
N PRO A 12 -3.18 5.04 -9.63
CA PRO A 12 -2.60 4.90 -8.28
C PRO A 12 -3.65 4.59 -7.21
N ILE A 13 -4.85 5.18 -7.31
CA ILE A 13 -5.93 4.93 -6.34
C ILE A 13 -6.44 3.49 -6.39
N ASN A 14 -6.41 2.83 -7.56
CA ASN A 14 -6.86 1.44 -7.67
C ASN A 14 -5.89 0.49 -6.97
N HIS A 15 -4.58 0.72 -7.12
CA HIS A 15 -3.56 -0.02 -6.39
C HIS A 15 -3.57 0.30 -4.91
N TYR A 16 -3.80 1.56 -4.51
CA TYR A 16 -3.94 1.95 -3.11
C TYR A 16 -5.12 1.23 -2.44
N ASN A 17 -6.29 1.25 -3.06
CA ASN A 17 -7.46 0.55 -2.52
C ASN A 17 -7.23 -0.97 -2.44
N TYR A 18 -6.47 -1.53 -3.39
CA TYR A 18 -6.12 -2.95 -3.34
C TYR A 18 -5.15 -3.26 -2.20
N ALA A 19 -4.15 -2.40 -1.99
CA ALA A 19 -3.22 -2.48 -0.87
C ALA A 19 -3.94 -2.46 0.48
N VAL A 20 -4.90 -1.55 0.67
CA VAL A 20 -5.72 -1.46 1.89
C VAL A 20 -6.47 -2.77 2.14
N ILE A 21 -7.12 -3.33 1.12
CA ILE A 21 -7.85 -4.58 1.24
C ILE A 21 -6.93 -5.77 1.57
N LEU A 22 -5.72 -5.82 1.00
CA LEU A 22 -4.72 -6.82 1.35
C LEU A 22 -4.28 -6.69 2.82
N ASP A 23 -4.09 -5.46 3.29
CA ASP A 23 -3.66 -5.18 4.65
C ASP A 23 -4.73 -5.56 5.68
N GLU A 24 -6.01 -5.30 5.38
CA GLU A 24 -7.16 -5.74 6.17
C GLU A 24 -7.32 -7.27 6.21
N GLN A 25 -6.83 -7.97 5.17
CA GLN A 25 -6.78 -9.44 5.13
C GLN A 25 -5.59 -10.04 5.87
N GLY A 26 -4.73 -9.22 6.49
CA GLY A 26 -3.50 -9.67 7.14
C GLY A 26 -2.37 -9.99 6.16
N ARG A 27 -2.54 -9.69 4.86
CA ARG A 27 -1.56 -9.95 3.80
C ARG A 27 -0.60 -8.77 3.67
N HIS A 28 0.08 -8.45 4.77
CA HIS A 28 0.88 -7.23 4.92
C HIS A 28 2.04 -7.12 3.91
N MET A 29 2.69 -8.23 3.54
CA MET A 29 3.74 -8.23 2.49
C MET A 29 3.18 -7.79 1.13
N GLU A 30 2.08 -8.40 0.68
CA GLU A 30 1.47 -8.06 -0.60
C GLU A 30 0.87 -6.65 -0.62
N ALA A 31 0.36 -6.18 0.53
CA ALA A 31 -0.10 -4.80 0.68
C ALA A 31 1.04 -3.81 0.45
N ARG A 32 2.24 -4.07 1.02
CA ARG A 32 3.42 -3.22 0.85
C ARG A 32 3.90 -3.15 -0.59
N GLU A 33 3.96 -4.27 -1.31
CA GLU A 33 4.29 -4.26 -2.75
C GLU A 33 3.33 -3.34 -3.54
N ARG A 34 2.05 -3.33 -3.17
CA ARG A 34 1.07 -2.44 -3.79
C ARG A 34 1.25 -0.99 -3.37
N TYR A 35 1.55 -0.71 -2.10
CA TYR A 35 1.86 0.65 -1.66
C TYR A 35 3.13 1.19 -2.34
N GLU A 36 4.18 0.37 -2.51
CA GLU A 36 5.39 0.75 -3.24
C GLU A 36 5.08 1.13 -4.69
N HIS A 37 4.24 0.34 -5.37
CA HIS A 37 3.82 0.66 -6.73
C HIS A 37 3.00 1.97 -6.79
N VAL A 38 2.12 2.21 -5.81
CA VAL A 38 1.40 3.48 -5.69
C VAL A 38 2.36 4.65 -5.52
N LEU A 39 3.38 4.51 -4.67
CA LEU A 39 4.37 5.55 -4.40
C LEU A 39 5.34 5.76 -5.57
N ALA A 40 5.59 4.75 -6.40
CA ALA A 40 6.32 4.92 -7.65
C ALA A 40 5.56 5.81 -8.65
N LEU A 41 4.23 5.70 -8.68
CA LEU A 41 3.37 6.49 -9.57
C LEU A 41 2.96 7.85 -8.99
N ALA A 42 2.77 7.91 -7.67
CA ALA A 42 2.37 9.09 -6.92
C ALA A 42 3.17 9.19 -5.60
N PRO A 43 4.43 9.66 -5.66
CA PRO A 43 5.34 9.68 -4.50
C PRO A 43 4.84 10.50 -3.31
N SER A 44 3.97 11.48 -3.55
CA SER A 44 3.41 12.37 -2.54
C SER A 44 2.03 11.94 -2.03
N LEU A 45 1.56 10.72 -2.35
CA LEU A 45 0.27 10.24 -1.88
C LEU A 45 0.35 9.86 -0.39
N ALA A 46 0.16 10.85 0.48
CA ALA A 46 0.26 10.72 1.94
C ALA A 46 -0.54 9.53 2.53
N PRO A 47 -1.76 9.19 2.05
CA PRO A 47 -2.47 8.00 2.53
C PRO A 47 -1.72 6.69 2.29
N ALA A 48 -0.99 6.56 1.18
CA ALA A 48 -0.23 5.34 0.87
C ALA A 48 0.99 5.21 1.77
N LEU A 49 1.72 6.30 2.03
CA LEU A 49 2.81 6.32 3.00
C LEU A 49 2.32 5.89 4.39
N TYR A 50 1.28 6.58 4.90
CA TYR A 50 0.73 6.30 6.23
C TYR A 50 0.30 4.83 6.40
N ASN A 51 -0.45 4.29 5.44
CA ASN A 51 -0.91 2.91 5.54
C ASN A 51 0.22 1.89 5.37
N MET A 52 1.25 2.20 4.58
CA MET A 52 2.44 1.36 4.48
C MET A 52 3.19 1.31 5.81
N SER A 53 3.35 2.43 6.51
CA SER A 53 3.92 2.50 7.87
C SER A 53 3.10 1.66 8.86
N CYS A 54 1.77 1.78 8.82
CA CYS A 54 0.89 0.96 9.63
C CYS A 54 1.02 -0.53 9.31
N SER A 55 1.20 -0.90 8.04
CA SER A 55 1.42 -2.29 7.61
C SER A 55 2.69 -2.88 8.23
N TYR A 56 3.80 -2.15 8.22
CA TYR A 56 5.04 -2.56 8.91
C TYR A 56 4.87 -2.70 10.42
N ALA A 57 4.15 -1.77 11.05
CA ALA A 57 3.88 -1.82 12.49
C ALA A 57 3.01 -3.04 12.88
N ARG A 58 2.01 -3.39 12.07
CA ARG A 58 1.13 -4.54 12.28
C ARG A 58 1.84 -5.89 12.19
N GLU A 59 2.88 -5.97 11.37
CA GLU A 59 3.71 -7.18 11.26
C GLU A 59 4.73 -7.33 12.43
N GLY A 60 4.70 -6.41 13.41
CA GLY A 60 5.63 -6.42 14.53
C GLY A 60 7.03 -5.93 14.16
N ASN A 61 7.20 -5.39 12.95
CA ASN A 61 8.47 -4.94 12.41
C ASN A 61 8.60 -3.40 12.55
N LEU A 62 8.61 -2.95 13.81
CA LEU A 62 8.65 -1.52 14.16
C LEU A 62 9.85 -0.77 13.55
N ASP A 63 10.98 -1.45 13.34
CA ASP A 63 12.19 -0.85 12.75
C ASP A 63 12.01 -0.48 11.26
N ALA A 64 11.12 -1.17 10.53
CA ALA A 64 10.86 -0.91 9.12
C ALA A 64 9.80 0.18 8.87
N ALA A 65 9.05 0.58 9.91
CA ALA A 65 8.03 1.64 9.82
C ALA A 65 8.63 3.06 9.92
N LEU A 66 9.83 3.20 10.49
CA LEU A 66 10.49 4.49 10.75
C LEU A 66 10.69 5.41 9.53
N PRO A 67 11.00 4.91 8.32
CA PRO A 67 11.21 5.76 7.15
C PRO A 67 9.93 6.41 6.60
N TYR A 68 8.76 5.94 7.05
CA TYR A 68 7.45 6.28 6.48
C TYR A 68 6.54 7.04 7.47
N LEU A 69 7.07 7.44 8.64
CA LEU A 69 6.43 8.34 9.63
C LEU A 69 6.73 9.80 9.28
#